data_AF-A0A7S4IVS7-F1
#
_entry.id   AF-A0A7S4IVS7-F1
#
_cell.length_a   1.000
_cell.length_b   1.000
_cell.length_c   1.000
_cell.angle_alpha   90.00
_cell.angle_beta   90.00
_cell.angle_gamma   90.00
#
_symmetry.space_group_name_H-M   'P 1'
#
loop_
_entity.id
_entity.type
_entity.pdbx_description
1 polymer ?
#
loop_
_entity_poly.entity_id
_entity_poly.type
_entity_poly.pdbx_seq_one_letter_code
_entity_poly.pdbx_strand_id
1 'polypeptide(L)'
;EEQVKQLHTAAHHFSFLKQTFEQKTRNEFMQACFTLKLVMENGSYCWCPSSSGSSLSLRYQNMGEEAHISLDELLDLRNKILLGEPPEEIDGANIEELINSYIKQLKKILEFNSFLYKLQTAGHLSYLQYSGEIPCSIEFSDLRQRTSNLQTEFEQWLGVVRNL
;
A
#
# COMPACT_ATOMS: atom_id res chain seq x y z
N GLU A 1 -42.36 11.60 5.38
CA GLU A 1 -41.23 10.73 4.95
C GLU A 1 -40.19 11.49 4.12
N GLU A 2 -40.59 12.34 3.17
CA GLU A 2 -39.70 13.19 2.36
C GLU A 2 -38.68 14.01 3.19
N GLN A 3 -39.12 14.67 4.26
CA GLN A 3 -38.28 15.52 5.11
C GLN A 3 -37.22 14.72 5.90
N VAL A 4 -37.51 13.46 6.25
CA VAL A 4 -36.55 12.59 6.97
C VAL A 4 -35.44 12.12 6.03
N LYS A 5 -35.78 11.82 4.77
CA LYS A 5 -34.79 11.54 3.72
C LYS A 5 -33.88 12.74 3.45
N GLN A 6 -34.44 13.94 3.33
CA GLN A 6 -33.65 15.17 3.14
C GLN A 6 -32.71 15.46 4.32
N LEU A 7 -33.15 15.20 5.56
CA LEU A 7 -32.31 15.31 6.76
C LEU A 7 -31.16 14.29 6.76
N HIS A 8 -31.40 13.04 6.34
CA HIS A 8 -30.34 12.04 6.20
C HIS A 8 -29.33 12.41 5.11
N THR A 9 -29.79 12.89 3.95
CA THR A 9 -28.92 13.35 2.87
C THR A 9 -28.09 14.56 3.31
N ALA A 10 -28.70 15.52 4.02
CA ALA A 10 -27.99 16.68 4.55
C ALA A 10 -26.95 16.26 5.61
N ALA A 11 -27.30 15.36 6.53
CA ALA A 11 -26.37 14.84 7.53
C ALA A 11 -25.16 14.14 6.87
N HIS A 12 -25.40 13.34 5.84
CA HIS A 12 -24.36 12.68 5.05
C HIS A 12 -23.45 13.69 4.31
N HIS A 13 -24.05 14.73 3.72
CA HIS A 13 -23.29 15.79 3.07
C HIS A 13 -22.47 16.61 4.07
N PHE A 14 -23.00 16.88 5.26
CA PHE A 14 -22.27 17.57 6.32
C PHE A 14 -21.13 16.73 6.89
N SER A 15 -21.31 15.43 7.08
CA SER A 15 -20.22 14.55 7.50
C SER A 15 -19.11 14.51 6.44
N PHE A 16 -19.47 14.44 5.16
CA PHE A 16 -18.52 14.47 4.06
C PHE A 16 -17.77 15.81 3.98
N LEU A 17 -18.47 16.95 4.09
CA LEU A 17 -17.87 18.28 4.10
C LEU A 17 -16.93 18.49 5.29
N LYS A 18 -17.34 18.04 6.47
CA LYS A 18 -16.51 18.13 7.67
C LYS A 18 -15.24 17.30 7.52
N GLN A 19 -15.35 16.07 7.03
CA GLN A 19 -14.21 15.20 6.75
C GLN A 19 -13.25 15.81 5.71
N THR A 20 -13.80 16.39 4.64
CA THR A 20 -13.03 17.06 3.58
C THR A 20 -12.32 18.32 4.10
N PHE A 21 -13.01 19.13 4.91
CA PHE A 21 -12.44 20.34 5.49
C PHE A 21 -11.32 19.99 6.47
N GLU A 22 -11.55 19.01 7.35
CA GLU A 22 -10.54 18.51 8.27
C GLU A 22 -9.31 17.95 7.53
N GLN A 23 -9.50 17.18 6.46
CA GLN A 23 -8.38 16.69 5.64
C GLN A 23 -7.61 17.84 4.96
N LYS A 24 -8.31 18.82 4.35
CA LYS A 24 -7.64 19.91 3.60
C LYS A 24 -7.03 21.03 4.46
N THR A 25 -7.40 21.12 5.73
CA THR A 25 -6.86 22.15 6.66
C THR A 25 -5.76 21.61 7.59
N ARG A 26 -5.54 20.29 7.59
CA ARG A 26 -4.46 19.62 8.33
C ARG A 26 -3.10 19.86 7.67
N ASN A 27 -2.04 19.92 8.48
CA ASN A 27 -0.67 19.92 7.97
C ASN A 27 -0.39 18.64 7.16
N GLU A 28 0.61 18.68 6.28
CA GLU A 28 0.93 17.56 5.38
C GLU A 28 1.19 16.24 6.13
N PHE A 29 1.75 16.34 7.34
CA PHE A 29 1.99 15.19 8.21
C PHE A 29 0.69 14.51 8.66
N MET A 30 -0.28 15.27 9.16
CA MET A 30 -1.56 14.71 9.57
C MET A 30 -2.29 14.08 8.39
N GLN A 31 -2.25 14.69 7.21
CA GLN A 31 -2.78 14.08 5.99
C GLN A 31 -2.10 12.73 5.69
N ALA A 32 -0.77 12.66 5.82
CA ALA A 32 -0.01 11.43 5.66
C ALA A 32 -0.44 10.34 6.66
N CYS A 33 -0.70 10.69 7.92
CA CYS A 33 -1.19 9.73 8.92
C CYS A 33 -2.62 9.23 8.62
N PHE A 34 -3.51 10.08 8.12
CA PHE A 34 -4.85 9.64 7.68
C PHE A 34 -4.77 8.71 6.46
N THR A 35 -3.94 9.06 5.48
CA THR A 35 -3.69 8.18 4.32
C THR A 35 -3.11 6.85 4.77
N LEU A 36 -2.13 6.86 5.67
CA LEU A 36 -1.56 5.65 6.25
C LEU A 36 -2.65 4.76 6.88
N LYS A 37 -3.52 5.35 7.70
CA LYS A 37 -4.61 4.60 8.33
C LYS A 37 -5.49 3.90 7.29
N LEU A 38 -5.97 4.65 6.29
CA LEU A 38 -6.81 4.10 5.21
C LEU A 38 -6.09 2.98 4.44
N VAL A 39 -4.82 3.22 4.09
CA VAL A 39 -3.97 2.26 3.39
C VAL A 39 -3.80 0.97 4.20
N MET A 40 -3.54 1.06 5.50
CA MET A 40 -3.36 -0.12 6.34
C MET A 40 -4.67 -0.88 6.60
N GLU A 41 -5.80 -0.18 6.61
CA GLU A 41 -7.12 -0.79 6.84
C GLU A 41 -7.69 -1.48 5.60
N ASN A 42 -7.52 -0.89 4.41
CA ASN A 42 -8.22 -1.34 3.20
C ASN A 42 -7.37 -1.36 1.92
N GLY A 43 -6.06 -1.12 2.05
CA GLY A 43 -5.16 -1.07 0.91
C GLY A 43 -4.63 -2.44 0.47
N SER A 44 -4.16 -2.49 -0.78
CA SER A 44 -3.47 -3.63 -1.37
C SER A 44 -2.31 -3.18 -2.24
N TYR A 45 -1.17 -3.84 -2.09
CA TYR A 45 -0.05 -3.73 -3.02
C TYR A 45 -0.37 -4.52 -4.29
N CYS A 46 -0.27 -3.88 -5.44
CA CYS A 46 -0.60 -4.44 -6.74
C CYS A 46 0.61 -4.41 -7.66
N TRP A 47 0.83 -5.51 -8.38
CA TRP A 47 1.76 -5.58 -9.50
C TRP A 47 0.96 -5.69 -10.78
N CYS A 48 1.12 -4.69 -11.65
CA CYS A 48 0.49 -4.67 -12.96
C CYS A 48 1.55 -4.85 -14.05
N PRO A 49 1.31 -5.72 -15.05
CA PRO A 49 2.20 -5.83 -16.20
C PRO A 49 2.32 -4.49 -16.94
N SER A 50 3.54 -4.09 -17.27
CA SER A 50 3.86 -2.91 -18.08
C SER A 50 4.85 -3.26 -19.19
N SER A 51 5.08 -2.33 -20.11
CA SER A 51 6.04 -2.52 -21.22
C SER A 51 7.48 -2.76 -20.75
N SER A 52 7.82 -2.34 -19.53
CA SER A 52 9.17 -2.46 -18.94
C SER A 52 9.25 -3.48 -17.79
N GLY A 53 8.26 -4.37 -17.65
CA GLY A 53 8.16 -5.34 -16.54
C GLY A 53 6.95 -5.06 -15.66
N SER A 54 6.92 -5.59 -14.43
CA SER A 54 5.78 -5.33 -13.53
C SER A 54 5.97 -4.04 -12.74
N SER A 55 4.96 -3.17 -12.73
CA SER A 55 4.96 -1.95 -11.93
C SER A 55 4.25 -2.17 -10.60
N LEU A 56 4.88 -1.78 -9.50
CA LEU A 56 4.30 -1.80 -8.16
C LEU A 56 3.52 -0.50 -7.91
N SER A 57 2.28 -0.64 -7.49
CA SER A 57 1.45 0.43 -6.93
C SER A 57 0.71 -0.06 -5.70
N LEU A 58 0.09 0.86 -4.96
CA LEU A 58 -0.85 0.54 -3.90
C LEU A 58 -2.21 1.10 -4.25
N ARG A 59 -3.23 0.27 -4.10
CA ARG A 59 -4.62 0.65 -4.30
C ARG A 59 -5.36 0.61 -2.97
N TYR A 60 -6.22 1.59 -2.72
CA TYR A 60 -7.02 1.65 -1.50
C TYR A 60 -8.35 2.39 -1.76
N GLN A 61 -9.30 2.30 -0.83
CA GLN A 61 -10.59 2.97 -0.94
C GLN A 61 -10.58 4.27 -0.12
N ASN A 62 -10.90 5.39 -0.77
CA ASN A 62 -11.02 6.70 -0.13
C ASN A 62 -12.36 7.35 -0.49
N MET A 63 -13.21 7.59 0.52
CA MET A 63 -14.53 8.23 0.33
C MET A 63 -15.42 7.58 -0.74
N GLY A 64 -15.29 6.26 -0.96
CA GLY A 64 -16.06 5.51 -1.95
C GLY A 64 -15.46 5.50 -3.36
N GLU A 65 -14.28 6.11 -3.55
CA GLU A 65 -13.52 6.05 -4.79
C GLU A 65 -12.24 5.23 -4.62
N GLU A 66 -11.87 4.51 -5.68
CA GLU A 66 -10.61 3.77 -5.74
C GLU A 66 -9.46 4.77 -5.97
N ALA A 67 -8.56 4.84 -5.00
CA ALA A 67 -7.35 5.67 -5.06
C ALA A 67 -6.12 4.79 -5.31
N HIS A 68 -5.16 5.35 -6.04
CA HIS A 68 -3.89 4.70 -6.38
C HIS A 68 -2.73 5.53 -5.89
N ILE A 69 -1.73 4.88 -5.31
CA ILE A 69 -0.47 5.44 -4.85
C ILE A 69 0.65 4.73 -5.61
N SER A 70 1.41 5.46 -6.39
CA SER A 70 2.60 4.96 -7.06
C SER A 70 3.70 4.58 -6.06
N LEU A 71 4.71 3.85 -6.52
CA LEU A 71 5.87 3.51 -5.69
C LEU A 71 6.58 4.76 -5.12
N ASP A 72 6.75 5.80 -5.93
CA ASP A 72 7.40 7.04 -5.49
C ASP A 72 6.56 7.75 -4.42
N GLU A 73 5.24 7.77 -4.57
CA GLU A 73 4.32 8.32 -3.57
C GLU A 73 4.28 7.49 -2.28
N LEU A 74 4.47 6.16 -2.34
CA LEU A 74 4.64 5.33 -1.14
C LEU A 74 5.93 5.69 -0.39
N LEU A 75 7.03 5.91 -1.13
CA LEU A 75 8.30 6.31 -0.53
C LEU A 75 8.21 7.73 0.06
N ASP A 76 7.49 8.63 -0.60
CA ASP A 76 7.19 9.97 -0.09
C ASP A 76 6.32 9.92 1.17
N LEU A 77 5.26 9.09 1.17
CA LEU A 77 4.41 8.86 2.34
C LEU A 77 5.24 8.39 3.54
N ARG A 78 6.12 7.40 3.35
CA ARG A 78 7.08 6.96 4.36
C ARG A 78 7.93 8.10 4.89
N ASN A 79 8.48 8.93 4.01
CA ASN A 79 9.34 10.04 4.42
C ASN A 79 8.57 11.08 5.23
N LYS A 80 7.37 11.48 4.78
CA LYS A 80 6.50 12.42 5.50
C LYS A 80 6.17 11.93 6.90
N ILE A 81 5.84 10.65 7.03
CA ILE A 81 5.51 10.02 8.31
C ILE A 81 6.71 9.94 9.25
N LEU A 82 7.91 9.67 8.72
CA LEU A 82 9.14 9.60 9.53
C LEU A 82 9.66 10.96 10.00
N LEU A 83 9.30 12.04 9.31
CA LEU A 83 9.79 13.40 9.59
C LEU A 83 8.89 14.19 10.54
N GLY A 84 7.66 13.74 10.79
CA GLY A 84 6.76 14.41 11.73
C GLY A 84 6.73 13.76 13.11
N GLU A 85 6.22 14.51 14.08
CA GLU A 85 5.91 14.00 15.42
C GLU A 85 4.52 13.35 15.41
N PRO A 86 4.41 12.02 15.52
CA PRO A 86 3.12 11.34 15.46
C PRO A 86 2.22 11.72 16.63
N PRO A 87 0.93 12.05 16.38
CA PRO A 87 -0.03 12.04 17.47
C PRO A 87 -0.11 10.62 18.05
N GLU A 88 -0.43 10.53 19.34
CA GLU A 88 -0.60 9.23 20.00
C GLU A 88 -1.69 8.39 19.31
N GLU A 89 -2.79 9.03 18.92
CA GLU A 89 -3.93 8.37 18.25
C GLU A 89 -4.56 9.23 17.15
N ILE A 90 -5.08 8.55 16.13
CA ILE A 90 -5.99 9.13 15.14
C ILE A 90 -7.20 8.22 15.01
N ASP A 91 -8.39 8.77 15.31
CA ASP A 91 -9.67 8.06 15.21
C ASP A 91 -9.61 6.68 15.89
N GLY A 92 -9.04 6.62 17.11
CA GLY A 92 -8.93 5.42 17.94
C GLY A 92 -7.89 4.39 17.50
N ALA A 93 -7.08 4.68 16.47
CA ALA A 93 -5.98 3.83 16.05
C ALA A 93 -4.64 4.34 16.62
N ASN A 94 -3.83 3.42 17.14
CA ASN A 94 -2.45 3.71 17.57
C ASN A 94 -1.59 3.98 16.33
N ILE A 95 -1.22 5.25 16.13
CA ILE A 95 -0.52 5.67 14.93
C ILE A 95 0.91 5.14 14.92
N GLU A 96 1.59 5.06 16.07
CA GLU A 96 2.95 4.54 16.14
C GLU A 96 3.02 3.07 15.70
N GLU A 97 2.05 2.25 16.11
CA GLU A 97 1.93 0.85 15.68
C GLU A 97 1.65 0.72 14.17
N LEU A 98 0.77 1.58 13.63
CA LEU A 98 0.49 1.62 12.19
C LEU A 98 1.72 2.01 11.38
N ILE A 99 2.46 3.03 11.83
CA ILE A 99 3.70 3.50 11.19
C ILE A 99 4.72 2.36 11.18
N ASN A 100 4.94 1.72 12.32
CA ASN A 100 5.88 0.61 12.46
C ASN A 100 5.50 -0.58 11.58
N SER A 101 4.22 -0.91 11.52
CA SER A 101 3.70 -2.00 10.68
C SER A 101 3.88 -1.69 9.20
N TYR A 102 3.52 -0.48 8.77
CA TYR A 102 3.70 0.00 7.41
C TYR A 102 5.17 -0.01 6.98
N ILE A 103 6.08 0.53 7.78
CA ILE A 103 7.52 0.55 7.45
C ILE A 103 8.06 -0.86 7.32
N LYS A 104 7.68 -1.78 8.22
CA LYS A 104 8.10 -3.19 8.16
C LYS A 104 7.56 -3.88 6.91
N GLN A 105 6.27 -3.72 6.61
CA GLN A 105 5.63 -4.28 5.42
C GLN A 105 6.25 -3.71 4.15
N LEU A 106 6.36 -2.39 4.03
CA LEU A 106 6.92 -1.72 2.85
C LEU A 106 8.34 -2.21 2.55
N LYS A 107 9.21 -2.33 3.57
CA LYS A 107 10.55 -2.89 3.38
C LYS A 107 10.51 -4.28 2.76
N LYS A 108 9.61 -5.15 3.23
CA LYS A 108 9.49 -6.53 2.74
C LYS A 108 8.83 -6.59 1.36
N ILE A 109 7.88 -5.71 1.06
CA ILE A 109 7.28 -5.56 -0.28
C ILE A 109 8.33 -5.09 -1.30
N LEU A 110 9.19 -4.15 -0.93
CA LEU A 110 10.30 -3.70 -1.79
C LEU A 110 11.29 -4.84 -2.07
N GLU A 111 11.58 -5.67 -1.07
CA GLU A 111 12.40 -6.86 -1.23
C GLU A 111 11.74 -7.88 -2.16
N PHE A 112 10.44 -8.16 -1.98
CA PHE A 112 9.65 -9.00 -2.89
C PHE A 112 9.69 -8.47 -4.33
N ASN A 113 9.45 -7.17 -4.51
CA ASN A 113 9.52 -6.50 -5.81
C ASN A 113 10.91 -6.63 -6.45
N SER A 114 11.98 -6.56 -5.65
CA SER A 114 13.35 -6.73 -6.14
C SER A 114 13.61 -8.14 -6.69
N PHE A 115 13.04 -9.18 -6.06
CA PHE A 115 13.17 -10.55 -6.54
C PHE A 115 12.32 -10.80 -7.79
N LEU A 116 11.13 -10.21 -7.88
CA LEU A 116 10.34 -10.22 -9.11
C LEU A 116 11.13 -9.62 -10.29
N TYR A 117 11.71 -8.43 -10.07
CA TYR A 117 12.53 -7.78 -11.10
C TYR A 117 13.75 -8.63 -11.49
N LYS A 118 14.42 -9.26 -10.53
CA LYS A 118 15.53 -10.18 -10.79
C LYS A 118 15.10 -11.40 -11.62
N LEU A 119 13.96 -12.01 -11.30
CA LEU A 119 13.39 -13.12 -12.08
C LEU A 119 13.03 -12.68 -13.51
N GLN A 120 12.41 -11.51 -13.66
CA GLN A 120 12.10 -10.92 -14.96
C GLN A 120 13.35 -10.69 -15.81
N THR A 121 14.35 -10.03 -15.24
CA THR A 121 15.62 -9.74 -15.95
C THR A 121 16.46 -10.99 -16.21
N ALA A 122 16.30 -12.04 -15.41
CA ALA A 122 16.88 -13.36 -15.68
C ALA A 122 16.09 -14.17 -16.74
N GLY A 123 15.04 -13.61 -17.33
CA GLY A 123 14.26 -14.27 -18.39
C GLY A 123 13.31 -15.36 -17.89
N HIS A 124 12.94 -15.34 -16.61
CA HIS A 124 12.00 -16.33 -16.08
C HIS A 124 10.59 -16.10 -16.65
N LEU A 125 10.12 -17.03 -17.49
CA LEU A 125 8.90 -16.87 -18.27
C LEU A 125 7.64 -16.61 -17.43
N SER A 126 7.48 -17.32 -16.31
CA SER A 126 6.35 -17.15 -15.39
C SER A 126 6.26 -15.75 -14.76
N TYR A 127 7.36 -15.00 -14.74
CA TYR A 127 7.42 -13.70 -14.07
C TYR A 127 7.54 -12.51 -15.03
N LEU A 128 7.81 -12.73 -16.34
CA LEU A 128 7.94 -11.66 -17.34
C LEU A 128 6.77 -10.66 -17.34
N GLN A 129 5.56 -11.16 -17.11
CA GLN A 129 4.34 -10.35 -17.00
C GLN A 129 3.61 -10.65 -15.70
N TYR A 130 4.35 -10.69 -14.59
CA TYR A 130 3.77 -10.97 -13.29
C TYR A 130 2.65 -9.99 -12.95
N SER A 131 1.50 -10.54 -12.58
CA SER A 131 0.35 -9.82 -12.05
C SER A 131 0.00 -10.43 -10.70
N GLY A 132 -0.19 -9.60 -9.68
CA GLY A 132 -0.45 -10.09 -8.34
C GLY A 132 -0.91 -8.99 -7.38
N GLU A 133 -1.49 -9.42 -6.27
CA GLU A 133 -1.99 -8.55 -5.23
C GLU A 133 -1.62 -9.11 -3.85
N ILE A 134 -1.19 -8.22 -2.96
CA ILE A 134 -0.94 -8.51 -1.56
C ILE A 134 -1.70 -7.46 -0.72
N PRO A 135 -2.72 -7.85 0.06
CA PRO A 135 -3.44 -6.90 0.90
C PRO A 135 -2.52 -6.36 2.02
N CYS A 136 -2.69 -5.11 2.42
CA CYS A 136 -1.95 -4.51 3.54
C CYS A 136 -2.31 -5.15 4.89
N SER A 137 -3.47 -5.80 4.97
CA SER A 137 -3.89 -6.61 6.12
C SER A 137 -3.18 -7.97 6.22
N ILE A 138 -2.25 -8.29 5.29
CA ILE A 138 -1.48 -9.54 5.37
C ILE A 138 -0.65 -9.61 6.66
N GLU A 139 -0.67 -10.79 7.29
CA GLU A 139 0.22 -11.08 8.40
C GLU A 139 1.69 -11.00 7.98
N PHE A 140 2.53 -10.36 8.80
CA PHE A 140 3.93 -10.11 8.42
C PHE A 140 4.73 -11.42 8.24
N SER A 141 4.36 -12.49 8.94
CA SER A 141 4.94 -13.83 8.76
C SER A 141 4.68 -14.36 7.35
N ASP A 142 3.47 -14.18 6.83
CA ASP A 142 3.05 -14.71 5.54
C ASP A 142 3.71 -13.92 4.41
N LEU A 143 3.78 -12.59 4.55
CA LEU A 143 4.53 -11.74 3.63
C LEU A 143 6.02 -12.13 3.58
N ARG A 144 6.61 -12.43 4.75
CA ARG A 144 7.99 -12.91 4.83
C ARG A 144 8.15 -14.25 4.11
N GLN A 145 7.25 -15.20 4.35
CA GLN A 145 7.29 -16.51 3.71
C GLN A 145 7.15 -16.40 2.18
N ARG A 146 6.22 -15.58 1.69
CA ARG A 146 6.05 -15.33 0.24
C ARG A 146 7.33 -14.77 -0.39
N THR A 147 8.01 -13.85 0.31
CA THR A 147 9.27 -13.28 -0.14
C THR A 147 10.39 -14.32 -0.16
N SER A 148 10.50 -15.15 0.88
CA SER A 148 11.48 -16.25 0.93
C SER A 148 11.25 -17.29 -0.17
N ASN A 149 9.99 -17.62 -0.48
CA ASN A 149 9.66 -18.52 -1.58
C ASN A 149 10.13 -17.94 -2.93
N LEU A 150 9.88 -16.65 -3.15
CA LEU A 150 10.30 -15.98 -4.38
C LEU A 150 11.83 -15.87 -4.51
N GLN A 151 12.53 -15.65 -3.39
CA GLN A 151 14.00 -15.72 -3.35
C GLN A 151 14.49 -17.12 -3.74
N THR A 152 13.88 -18.16 -3.18
CA THR A 152 14.25 -19.56 -3.45
C THR A 152 14.05 -19.89 -4.92
N GLU A 153 12.93 -19.45 -5.51
CA GLU A 153 12.65 -19.58 -6.94
C GLU A 153 13.73 -18.91 -7.79
N PHE A 154 14.15 -17.70 -7.42
CA PHE A 154 15.22 -16.99 -8.11
C PHE A 154 16.56 -17.73 -8.04
N GLU A 155 16.94 -18.24 -6.88
CA GLU A 155 18.17 -19.01 -6.69
C GLU A 155 18.16 -20.31 -7.51
N GLN A 156 17.02 -21.01 -7.55
CA GLN A 156 16.84 -22.20 -8.36
C GLN A 156 16.92 -21.89 -9.86
N TRP A 157 16.27 -20.82 -10.31
CA TRP A 157 16.31 -20.37 -11.71
C TRP A 157 17.73 -20.04 -12.17
N LEU A 158 18.52 -19.36 -11.34
CA LEU A 158 19.92 -19.11 -11.65
C LEU A 158 20.71 -20.41 -11.82
N GLY A 159 20.38 -21.46 -11.05
CA GLY A 159 20.94 -22.80 -11.24
C GLY A 159 20.59 -23.39 -12.60
N VAL A 160 19.35 -23.22 -13.07
CA VAL A 160 18.91 -23.70 -14.39
C VAL A 160 19.65 -22.96 -15.50
N VAL A 161 19.63 -21.62 -15.47
CA VAL A 161 20.24 -20.78 -16.51
C VAL A 161 21.75 -20.96 -16.62
N ARG A 162 22.45 -21.19 -15.50
CA ARG A 162 23.91 -21.40 -15.50
C ARG A 162 24.35 -22.78 -15.99
N ASN A 163 23.44 -23.75 -15.99
CA ASN A 163 23.70 -25.11 -16.47
C ASN A 163 23.25 -25.31 -17.93
N LEU A 164 22.72 -24.26 -18.57
CA LEU A 164 22.45 -24.18 -20.01
C LEU A 164 23.66 -23.57 -20.74
#